data_AF-F3CEB5-F1
#
_entry.id   AF-F3CEB5-F1
#
_cell.length_a   1.000
_cell.length_b   1.000
_cell.length_c   1.000
_cell.angle_alpha   90.00
_cell.angle_beta   90.00
_cell.angle_gamma   90.00
#
_symmetry.space_group_name_H-M   'P 1'
#
loop_
_entity.id
_entity.type
_entity.pdbx_description
1 polymer ?
#
loop_
_entity_poly.entity_id
_entity_poly.type
_entity_poly.pdbx_seq_one_letter_code
_entity_poly.pdbx_strand_id
1 'polypeptide(L)'
;MNVANPALSIRIADECFEDYILNSEFTFTVLGYAQPRIGESVDSWQVELVEPYSKNYGIDSQEFADHRDAATSSVMVAWLDDRPVGHIVMSTHWSGFAYIDELAVDESARRH
;
A
#
# COMPACT_ATOMS: atom_id res chain seq x y z
N MET A 1 -5.59 -8.50 31.05
CA MET A 1 -5.80 -9.38 29.88
C MET A 1 -4.74 -8.97 28.88
N ASN A 2 -3.74 -9.82 28.64
CA ASN A 2 -2.61 -9.50 27.77
C ASN A 2 -3.13 -9.57 26.33
N VAL A 3 -3.44 -8.43 25.72
CA VAL A 3 -3.83 -8.40 24.30
C VAL A 3 -2.55 -8.78 23.57
N ALA A 4 -2.48 -10.01 23.06
CA ALA A 4 -1.39 -10.40 22.20
C ALA A 4 -1.35 -9.38 21.06
N ASN A 5 -0.27 -8.61 21.01
CA ASN A 5 0.00 -7.75 19.87
C ASN A 5 0.01 -8.69 18.65
N PRO A 6 -0.86 -8.53 17.64
CA PRO A 6 -0.83 -9.40 16.47
C PRO A 6 0.60 -9.41 15.93
N ALA A 7 1.12 -10.60 15.62
CA ALA A 7 2.52 -10.76 15.26
C ALA A 7 2.73 -10.25 13.83
N LEU A 8 2.85 -8.93 13.68
CA LEU A 8 3.15 -8.31 12.40
C LEU A 8 4.50 -8.85 11.89
N SER A 9 4.50 -9.44 10.71
CA SER A 9 5.71 -9.87 10.02
C SER A 9 5.73 -9.36 8.59
N ILE A 10 6.93 -9.05 8.08
CA ILE A 10 7.14 -8.63 6.70
C ILE A 10 7.93 -9.73 5.99
N ARG A 11 7.43 -10.18 4.83
CA ARG A 11 7.99 -11.27 4.05
C ARG A 11 8.11 -10.85 2.60
N ILE A 12 9.09 -11.37 1.87
CA ILE A 12 9.14 -11.20 0.40
C ILE A 12 7.93 -11.95 -0.19
N ALA A 13 7.29 -11.36 -1.20
CA ALA A 13 6.18 -12.00 -1.88
C ALA A 13 6.62 -13.32 -2.54
N ASP A 14 5.82 -14.36 -2.34
CA ASP A 14 5.95 -15.63 -3.04
C ASP A 14 4.94 -15.69 -4.21
N GLU A 15 4.83 -16.86 -4.85
CA GLU A 15 3.90 -17.09 -5.97
C GLU A 15 2.43 -17.05 -5.54
N CYS A 16 2.13 -17.15 -4.24
CA CYS A 16 0.76 -17.15 -3.72
C CYS A 16 0.19 -15.75 -3.51
N PHE A 17 0.92 -14.70 -3.88
CA PHE A 17 0.52 -13.31 -3.66
C PHE A 17 -0.72 -12.89 -4.46
N GLU A 18 -0.98 -13.51 -5.62
CA GLU A 18 -2.15 -13.20 -6.44
C GLU A 18 -3.47 -13.44 -5.69
N ASP A 19 -3.56 -14.53 -4.92
CA ASP A 19 -4.73 -14.84 -4.10
C ASP A 19 -5.01 -13.71 -3.08
N TYR A 20 -3.98 -13.13 -2.49
CA TYR A 20 -4.15 -11.99 -1.57
C TYR A 20 -4.68 -10.75 -2.29
N ILE A 21 -4.10 -10.38 -3.45
CA ILE A 21 -4.53 -9.20 -4.22
C ILE A 21 -6.02 -9.31 -4.56
N LEU A 22 -6.43 -10.47 -5.08
CA LEU A 22 -7.80 -10.68 -5.57
C LEU A 22 -8.85 -10.70 -4.46
N ASN A 23 -8.45 -10.94 -3.21
CA ASN A 23 -9.36 -11.08 -2.08
C ASN A 23 -9.24 -9.96 -1.03
N SER A 24 -8.53 -8.87 -1.34
CA SER A 24 -8.32 -7.75 -0.43
C SER A 24 -9.12 -6.51 -0.85
N GLU A 25 -9.48 -5.68 0.13
CA GLU A 25 -10.24 -4.45 -0.07
C GLU A 25 -9.33 -3.22 0.01
N PHE A 26 -8.90 -2.73 -1.15
CA PHE A 26 -8.01 -1.56 -1.26
C PHE A 26 -8.76 -0.25 -1.50
N THR A 27 -10.10 -0.28 -1.53
CA THR A 27 -10.90 0.94 -1.71
C THR A 27 -10.70 1.91 -0.55
N PHE A 28 -10.88 3.20 -0.81
CA PHE A 28 -10.85 4.22 0.23
C PHE A 28 -11.84 5.34 -0.08
N THR A 29 -12.32 6.01 0.96
CA THR A 29 -13.21 7.17 0.82
C THR A 29 -12.39 8.44 0.66
N VAL A 30 -12.65 9.19 -0.41
CA VAL A 30 -12.13 10.55 -0.58
C VAL A 30 -13.11 11.52 0.07
N LEU A 31 -12.64 12.24 1.09
CA LEU A 31 -13.43 13.28 1.78
C LEU A 31 -13.10 14.69 1.30
N GLY A 32 -11.97 14.87 0.63
CA GLY A 32 -11.49 16.18 0.21
C GLY A 32 -10.14 16.10 -0.49
N TYR A 33 -9.72 17.24 -1.03
CA TYR A 33 -8.43 17.41 -1.69
C TYR A 33 -7.60 18.42 -0.93
N ALA A 34 -6.33 18.08 -0.67
CA ALA A 34 -5.38 19.03 -0.13
C ALA A 34 -5.08 20.11 -1.18
N GLN A 35 -5.15 21.37 -0.79
CA GLN A 35 -4.81 22.53 -1.61
C GLN A 35 -3.31 22.81 -1.46
N PRO A 36 -2.48 22.54 -2.48
CA PRO A 36 -1.03 22.64 -2.35
C PRO A 36 -0.57 24.05 -2.01
N ARG A 37 0.26 24.18 -0.98
CA ARG A 37 0.90 25.44 -0.58
C ARG A 37 2.41 25.27 -0.61
N ILE A 38 3.02 25.72 -1.71
CA ILE A 38 4.46 25.59 -1.92
C ILE A 38 5.21 26.35 -0.82
N GLY A 39 6.18 25.68 -0.20
CA GLY A 39 6.96 26.22 0.91
C GLY A 39 6.36 25.97 2.30
N GLU A 40 5.15 25.41 2.37
CA GLU A 40 4.53 24.93 3.60
C GLU A 40 4.60 23.40 3.72
N SER A 41 4.58 22.89 4.95
CA SER A 41 4.56 21.46 5.18
C SER A 41 3.22 20.85 4.76
N VAL A 42 3.23 19.62 4.25
CA VAL A 42 2.01 18.98 3.69
C VAL A 42 0.91 18.85 4.73
N ASP A 43 1.26 18.66 6.01
CA ASP A 43 0.32 18.57 7.12
C ASP A 43 -0.37 19.90 7.46
N SER A 44 0.14 21.04 6.98
CA SER A 44 -0.51 22.36 7.12
C SER A 44 -1.38 22.73 5.92
N TRP A 45 -1.37 21.94 4.85
CA TRP A 45 -2.17 22.23 3.66
C TRP A 45 -3.66 22.17 3.98
N GLN A 46 -4.40 23.19 3.54
CA GLN A 46 -5.85 23.21 3.71
C GLN A 46 -6.49 22.11 2.88
N VAL A 47 -7.40 21.35 3.47
CA VAL A 47 -8.22 20.37 2.75
C VAL A 47 -9.55 21.01 2.37
N GLU A 48 -9.86 21.03 1.08
CA GLU A 48 -11.19 21.38 0.57
C GLU A 48 -12.05 20.12 0.55
N LEU A 49 -13.15 20.15 1.29
CA LEU A 49 -14.07 19.02 1.38
C LEU A 49 -14.88 18.89 0.08
N VAL A 50 -15.15 17.64 -0.30
CA VAL A 50 -16.03 17.28 -1.41
C VAL A 50 -17.10 16.31 -0.93
N GLU A 51 -18.11 16.06 -1.77
CA GLU A 51 -19.07 14.99 -1.47
C GLU A 51 -18.31 13.64 -1.39
N PRO A 52 -18.42 12.89 -0.28
CA PRO A 52 -17.67 11.66 -0.11
C PRO A 52 -17.94 10.66 -1.23
N TYR A 53 -16.87 10.09 -1.78
CA TYR A 53 -16.98 9.02 -2.77
C TYR A 53 -15.89 7.97 -2.58
N SER A 54 -16.19 6.74 -3.00
CA SER A 54 -15.26 5.63 -2.97
C SER A 54 -14.35 5.66 -4.19
N LYS A 55 -13.06 5.43 -3.97
CA LYS A 55 -12.04 5.31 -5.03
C LYS A 55 -11.28 4.00 -4.86
N ASN A 56 -10.92 3.41 -5.99
CA ASN A 56 -9.99 2.30 -6.09
C ASN A 56 -8.98 2.64 -7.19
N TYR A 57 -7.69 2.36 -6.98
CA TYR A 57 -6.67 2.55 -8.01
C TYR A 57 -6.58 1.36 -8.97
N GLY A 58 -7.20 0.23 -8.62
CA GLY A 58 -7.00 -1.05 -9.29
C GLY A 58 -5.65 -1.65 -8.89
N ILE A 59 -5.54 -2.97 -9.03
CA ILE A 59 -4.28 -3.69 -8.93
C ILE A 59 -4.20 -4.61 -10.13
N ASP A 60 -3.03 -4.66 -10.77
CA ASP A 60 -2.74 -5.55 -11.89
C ASP A 60 -1.83 -6.68 -11.44
N SER A 61 -2.36 -7.91 -11.33
CA SER A 61 -1.57 -9.06 -10.87
C SER A 61 -0.38 -9.38 -11.77
N GLN A 62 -0.44 -9.01 -13.06
CA GLN A 62 0.67 -9.21 -13.99
C GLN A 62 1.82 -8.22 -13.71
N GLU A 63 1.51 -6.95 -13.44
CA GLU A 63 2.51 -5.94 -13.06
C GLU A 63 3.27 -6.37 -11.78
N PHE A 64 2.56 -6.97 -10.83
CA PHE A 64 3.17 -7.54 -9.63
C PHE A 64 4.12 -8.71 -9.91
N ALA A 65 3.72 -9.63 -10.79
CA ALA A 65 4.57 -10.74 -11.20
C ALA A 65 5.86 -10.23 -11.87
N ASP A 66 5.73 -9.25 -12.77
CA ASP A 66 6.85 -8.63 -13.46
C ASP A 66 7.83 -7.96 -12.47
N HIS A 67 7.30 -7.23 -11.47
CA HIS A 67 8.12 -6.63 -10.41
C HIS A 67 8.79 -7.65 -9.50
N ARG A 68 8.15 -8.79 -9.24
CA ARG A 68 8.73 -9.86 -8.42
C ARG A 68 9.90 -10.55 -9.12
N ASP A 69 9.81 -10.72 -10.44
CA ASP A 69 10.82 -11.41 -11.24
C ASP A 69 11.97 -10.48 -11.68
N ALA A 70 11.76 -9.16 -11.63
CA ALA A 70 12.79 -8.19 -12.00
C ALA A 70 13.89 -8.05 -10.94
N ALA A 71 15.14 -8.06 -11.39
CA ALA A 71 16.34 -7.99 -10.52
C ALA A 71 16.51 -6.66 -9.78
N THR A 72 15.79 -5.62 -10.19
CA THR A 72 15.89 -4.26 -9.64
C THR A 72 14.70 -3.85 -8.80
N SER A 73 13.81 -4.79 -8.48
CA SER A 73 12.62 -4.55 -7.66
C SER A 73 12.42 -5.60 -6.58
N SER A 74 11.54 -5.31 -5.65
CA SER A 74 11.16 -6.20 -4.56
C SER A 74 9.71 -5.93 -4.17
N VAL A 75 8.94 -7.01 -4.03
CA VAL A 75 7.59 -6.97 -3.48
C VAL A 75 7.65 -7.53 -2.07
N MET A 76 7.23 -6.73 -1.09
CA MET A 76 7.18 -7.13 0.32
C MET A 76 5.74 -7.10 0.82
N VAL A 77 5.37 -8.12 1.57
CA VAL A 77 4.01 -8.35 2.08
C VAL A 77 4.02 -8.26 3.60
N ALA A 78 3.09 -7.49 4.14
CA ALA A 78 2.80 -7.42 5.57
C ALA A 78 1.77 -8.49 5.94
N TRP A 79 2.07 -9.25 6.98
CA TRP A 79 1.23 -10.31 7.52
C TRP A 79 0.84 -9.95 8.94
N LEU A 80 -0.47 -9.90 9.23
CA LEU A 80 -0.99 -9.87 10.59
C LEU A 80 -1.37 -11.30 10.96
N ASP A 81 -0.59 -11.87 11.88
CA ASP A 81 -0.58 -13.30 12.16
C ASP A 81 -0.27 -14.09 10.87
N ASP A 82 -1.20 -14.91 10.39
CA ASP A 82 -1.07 -15.69 9.15
C ASP A 82 -1.92 -15.14 7.99
N ARG A 83 -2.41 -13.90 8.11
CA ARG A 83 -3.18 -13.23 7.05
C ARG A 83 -2.33 -12.14 6.39
N PRO A 84 -2.16 -12.14 5.06
CA PRO A 84 -1.57 -11.01 4.35
C PRO A 84 -2.56 -9.83 4.37
N VAL A 85 -2.07 -8.62 4.65
CA VAL A 85 -2.92 -7.44 4.87
C VAL A 85 -2.40 -6.17 4.20
N GLY A 86 -1.24 -6.22 3.59
CA GLY A 86 -0.65 -5.06 2.93
C GLY A 86 0.57 -5.45 2.13
N HIS A 87 0.95 -4.60 1.19
CA HIS A 87 2.15 -4.80 0.40
C HIS A 87 2.79 -3.47 0.03
N ILE A 88 4.08 -3.55 -0.28
CA ILE A 88 4.83 -2.50 -0.93
C ILE A 88 5.62 -3.08 -2.09
N VAL A 89 5.55 -2.42 -3.24
CA VAL A 89 6.41 -2.68 -4.40
C VAL A 89 7.42 -1.56 -4.45
N MET A 90 8.69 -1.94 -4.51
CA MET A 90 9.78 -0.99 -4.67
C MET A 90 10.69 -1.38 -5.81
N SER A 91 11.11 -0.40 -6.60
CA SER A 91 12.13 -0.53 -7.64
C SER A 91 13.29 0.44 -7.39
N THR A 92 14.42 0.20 -8.06
CA THR A 92 15.55 1.14 -8.04
C THR A 92 15.32 2.23 -9.09
N HIS A 93 15.14 3.48 -8.66
CA HIS A 93 15.03 4.63 -9.53
C HIS A 93 16.35 4.95 -10.24
N TRP A 94 16.31 5.67 -11.37
CA TRP A 94 17.51 6.08 -12.11
C TRP A 94 18.48 6.94 -11.28
N SER A 95 18.00 7.62 -10.25
CA SER A 95 18.81 8.41 -9.33
C SER A 95 19.52 7.57 -8.25
N GLY A 96 19.33 6.26 -8.23
CA GLY A 96 19.89 5.33 -7.26
C GLY A 96 19.11 5.22 -5.93
N PHE A 97 17.95 5.89 -5.83
CA PHE A 97 17.05 5.79 -4.67
C PHE A 97 16.00 4.70 -4.88
N ALA A 98 15.44 4.18 -3.79
CA ALA A 98 14.24 3.35 -3.86
C ALA A 98 13.06 4.20 -4.35
N TYR A 99 12.32 3.68 -5.30
CA TYR A 99 11.05 4.20 -5.78
C TYR A 99 9.94 3.29 -5.27
N ILE A 100 8.89 3.87 -4.69
CA ILE A 100 7.71 3.11 -4.28
C ILE A 100 6.76 3.11 -5.48
N ASP A 101 6.71 1.98 -6.18
CA ASP A 101 5.80 1.78 -7.31
C ASP A 101 4.36 1.65 -6.82
N GLU A 102 4.17 0.88 -5.73
CA GLU A 102 2.86 0.67 -5.12
C GLU A 102 2.94 0.50 -3.59
N LEU A 103 1.94 1.01 -2.88
CA LEU A 103 1.73 0.76 -1.45
C LEU A 103 0.22 0.66 -1.20
N ALA A 104 -0.22 -0.51 -0.74
CA ALA A 104 -1.61 -0.70 -0.36
C ALA A 104 -1.72 -1.51 0.94
N VAL A 105 -2.76 -1.20 1.70
CA VAL A 105 -3.13 -1.90 2.92
C VAL A 105 -4.63 -2.18 2.85
N ASP A 106 -4.99 -3.43 3.06
CA ASP A 106 -6.37 -3.88 3.18
C ASP A 106 -7.12 -3.01 4.19
N GLU A 107 -8.34 -2.60 3.86
CA GLU A 107 -9.13 -1.67 4.67
C GLU A 107 -9.21 -2.11 6.13
N SER A 108 -9.38 -3.41 6.37
CA SER A 108 -9.52 -3.97 7.72
C SER A 108 -8.27 -3.89 8.58
N ALA A 109 -7.10 -3.59 8.00
CA ALA A 109 -5.82 -3.54 8.67
C ALA A 109 -5.22 -2.13 8.77
N ARG A 110 -5.88 -1.11 8.22
CA ARG A 110 -5.39 0.27 8.28
C ARG A 110 -5.41 0.77 9.73
N ARG A 111 -4.27 1.31 10.19
CA ARG A 111 -4.06 1.84 11.56
C ARG A 111 -4.09 0.78 12.68
N HIS A 112 -3.83 -0.49 12.37
CA HIS A 112 -3.57 -1.55 13.35
C HIS A 112 -2.16 -1.47 13.94
#